data_AF-A0A1B6DW02-F1
#
_entry.id   AF-A0A1B6DW02-F1
#
_cell.length_a   1.000
_cell.length_b   1.000
_cell.length_c   1.000
_cell.angle_alpha   90.00
_cell.angle_beta   90.00
_cell.angle_gamma   90.00
#
_symmetry.space_group_name_H-M   'P 1'
#
loop_
_entity.id
_entity.type
_entity.pdbx_description
1 polymer ?
#
loop_
_entity_poly.entity_id
_entity_poly.type
_entity_poly.pdbx_seq_one_letter_code
_entity_poly.pdbx_strand_id
1 'polypeptide(L)'
;MFDAADQNKDGILDRKEFVWFTHPEEHPEMFPYVLQNTLEEKDIDKNGVIDFQEYLGESAKRHSKEWLVAEKDKFDQEYDKDNDGVLNAAEILSWVVPSNEDIAEEEVVHLFAATDDDHDDLLSFDEILDNHETFVGSEATEFGEHLHNIHMFEDEL
;
A
#
# COMPACT_ATOMS: atom_id res chain seq x y z
N MET A 1 -5.13 17.48 5.61
CA MET A 1 -3.93 17.09 4.84
C MET A 1 -2.81 18.10 4.95
N PHE A 2 -2.94 19.34 4.46
CA PHE A 2 -1.86 20.34 4.56
C PHE A 2 -1.43 20.61 6.02
N ASP A 3 -2.38 20.93 6.89
CA ASP A 3 -2.11 21.19 8.32
C ASP A 3 -1.60 19.96 9.10
N ALA A 4 -1.78 18.76 8.54
CA ALA A 4 -1.27 17.52 9.12
C ALA A 4 0.20 17.29 8.74
N ALA A 5 0.57 17.66 7.52
CA ALA A 5 1.92 17.59 7.01
C ALA A 5 2.80 18.72 7.58
N ASP A 6 2.26 19.92 7.79
CA ASP A 6 2.92 21.06 8.43
C ASP A 6 3.04 20.84 9.96
N GLN A 7 4.08 20.12 10.37
CA GLN A 7 4.32 19.79 11.78
C GLN A 7 4.73 21.01 12.59
N ASN A 8 5.54 21.87 11.98
CA ASN A 8 6.11 23.04 12.66
C ASN A 8 5.10 24.21 12.73
N LYS A 9 4.00 24.13 11.97
CA LYS A 9 2.88 25.08 11.89
C LYS A 9 3.31 26.47 11.44
N ASP A 10 4.33 26.55 10.60
CA ASP A 10 4.82 27.81 10.02
C ASP A 10 4.05 28.21 8.75
N GLY A 11 3.13 27.35 8.28
CA GLY A 11 2.30 27.57 7.10
C GLY A 11 3.02 27.31 5.77
N ILE A 12 4.18 26.66 5.81
CA ILE A 12 5.01 26.30 4.65
C ILE A 12 5.44 24.84 4.81
N LEU A 13 5.40 24.06 3.73
CA LEU A 13 5.92 22.70 3.76
C LEU A 13 7.40 22.70 3.38
N ASP A 14 8.25 22.25 4.30
CA ASP A 14 9.64 21.92 3.98
C ASP A 14 9.73 20.64 3.11
N ARG A 15 10.95 20.24 2.72
CA ARG A 15 11.11 19.05 1.85
C ARG A 15 10.56 17.78 2.48
N LYS A 16 10.67 17.61 3.80
CA LYS A 16 10.16 16.43 4.51
C LYS A 16 8.65 16.51 4.63
N GLU A 17 8.14 17.65 5.06
CA GLU A 17 6.70 17.88 5.20
C GLU A 17 5.97 17.78 3.85
N PHE A 18 6.63 18.17 2.75
CA PHE A 18 6.10 17.97 1.41
C PHE A 18 5.98 16.49 1.03
N VAL A 19 6.96 15.65 1.38
CA VAL A 19 6.86 14.19 1.15
C VAL A 19 5.68 13.61 1.95
N TRP A 20 5.50 14.04 3.19
CA TRP A 20 4.37 13.61 4.03
C TRP A 20 3.01 14.04 3.46
N PHE A 21 2.98 15.18 2.77
CA PHE A 21 1.79 15.64 2.07
C PHE A 21 1.53 14.85 0.78
N THR A 22 2.57 14.46 0.04
CA THR A 22 2.41 13.78 -1.25
C THR A 22 2.23 12.28 -1.15
N HIS A 23 2.89 11.63 -0.18
CA HIS A 23 2.82 10.19 0.08
C HIS A 23 2.50 9.94 1.56
N PRO A 24 1.35 10.43 2.06
CA PRO A 24 0.93 10.25 3.45
C PRO A 24 0.82 8.77 3.85
N GLU A 25 0.58 7.88 2.87
CA GLU A 25 0.53 6.44 3.04
C GLU A 25 1.86 5.80 3.44
N GLU A 26 3.00 6.44 3.19
CA GLU A 26 4.31 5.92 3.58
C GLU A 26 4.73 6.35 5.00
N HIS A 27 3.94 7.19 5.65
CA HIS A 27 4.29 7.84 6.91
C HIS A 27 3.26 7.55 8.02
N PRO A 28 3.60 6.73 9.04
CA PRO A 28 2.68 6.36 10.11
C PRO A 28 2.05 7.55 10.86
N GLU A 29 2.75 8.68 10.96
CA GLU A 29 2.26 9.91 11.57
C GLU A 29 1.06 10.52 10.80
N MET A 30 0.96 10.24 9.51
CA MET A 30 -0.10 10.73 8.65
C MET A 30 -1.32 9.80 8.63
N PHE A 31 -1.20 8.54 9.08
CA PHE A 31 -2.27 7.54 9.04
C PHE A 31 -3.58 8.01 9.70
N PRO A 32 -3.58 8.65 10.90
CA PRO A 32 -4.83 9.14 11.48
C PRO A 32 -5.56 10.15 10.60
N TYR A 33 -4.83 10.95 9.82
CA TYR A 33 -5.39 11.95 8.92
C TYR A 33 -5.86 11.33 7.61
N VAL A 34 -5.14 10.33 7.09
CA VAL A 34 -5.58 9.52 5.95
C VAL A 34 -6.91 8.85 6.29
N LEU A 35 -6.96 8.16 7.43
CA LEU A 35 -8.18 7.54 7.95
C LEU A 35 -9.31 8.57 8.08
N GLN A 36 -9.05 9.71 8.71
CA GLN A 36 -10.06 10.76 8.86
C GLN A 36 -10.57 11.26 7.51
N ASN A 37 -9.68 11.49 6.55
CA ASN A 37 -10.06 11.94 5.21
C ASN A 37 -10.94 10.89 4.51
N THR A 38 -10.57 9.61 4.59
CA THR A 38 -11.37 8.52 4.03
C THR A 38 -12.76 8.44 4.67
N LEU A 39 -12.84 8.56 5.99
CA LEU A 39 -14.12 8.62 6.70
C LEU A 39 -14.94 9.85 6.27
N GLU A 40 -14.34 11.04 6.19
CA GLU A 40 -15.05 12.26 5.76
C GLU A 40 -15.62 12.15 4.34
N GLU A 41 -15.00 11.36 3.47
CA GLU A 41 -15.46 11.11 2.10
C GLU A 41 -16.51 10.00 1.99
N LYS A 42 -16.41 8.96 2.82
CA LYS A 42 -17.17 7.71 2.68
C LYS A 42 -18.24 7.48 3.75
N ASP A 43 -17.94 7.84 5.00
CA ASP A 43 -18.82 7.66 6.16
C ASP A 43 -19.92 8.75 6.16
N ILE A 44 -21.07 8.39 5.61
CA ILE A 44 -22.21 9.30 5.39
C ILE A 44 -22.96 9.51 6.70
N ASP A 45 -23.09 8.45 7.50
CA ASP A 45 -23.87 8.47 8.74
C ASP A 45 -23.07 8.92 9.98
N LYS A 46 -21.74 9.04 9.82
CA LYS A 46 -20.75 9.47 10.82
C LYS A 46 -20.62 8.54 12.01
N ASN A 47 -20.77 7.24 11.77
CA ASN A 47 -20.63 6.21 12.79
C ASN A 47 -19.16 5.79 13.04
N GLY A 48 -18.22 6.26 12.22
CA GLY A 48 -16.79 5.98 12.33
C GLY A 48 -16.34 4.64 11.74
N VAL A 49 -17.22 3.94 11.03
CA VAL A 49 -16.93 2.74 10.23
C VAL A 49 -17.43 2.95 8.81
N ILE A 50 -17.03 2.08 7.88
CA ILE A 50 -17.54 2.13 6.50
C ILE A 50 -18.32 0.85 6.22
N ASP A 51 -19.63 0.98 6.02
CA ASP A 51 -20.45 -0.15 5.59
C ASP A 51 -20.33 -0.42 4.08
N PHE A 52 -20.88 -1.55 3.62
CA PHE A 52 -20.81 -1.91 2.20
C PHE A 52 -21.50 -0.88 1.27
N GLN A 53 -22.56 -0.20 1.71
CA GLN A 53 -23.22 0.82 0.89
C GLN A 53 -22.34 2.06 0.75
N GLU A 54 -21.69 2.47 1.84
CA GLU A 54 -20.74 3.58 1.91
C GLU A 54 -19.48 3.29 1.08
N TYR A 55 -18.96 2.07 1.16
CA TYR A 55 -17.85 1.58 0.34
C TYR A 55 -18.14 1.78 -1.16
N LEU A 56 -19.31 1.31 -1.63
CA LEU A 56 -19.72 1.43 -3.03
C LEU A 56 -20.02 2.87 -3.46
N GLY A 57 -20.51 3.70 -2.54
CA GLY A 57 -20.91 5.08 -2.79
C GLY A 57 -21.85 5.25 -3.99
N GLU A 58 -21.60 6.26 -4.82
CA GLU A 58 -22.43 6.52 -6.01
C GLU A 58 -22.28 5.48 -7.13
N SER A 59 -21.20 4.69 -7.12
CA SER A 59 -20.96 3.66 -8.13
C SER A 59 -22.00 2.55 -8.07
N ALA A 60 -22.59 2.27 -6.89
CA ALA A 60 -23.68 1.31 -6.74
C ALA A 60 -24.86 1.55 -7.71
N LYS A 61 -25.15 2.82 -8.03
CA LYS A 61 -26.30 3.20 -8.88
C LYS A 61 -26.01 3.05 -10.38
N ARG A 62 -24.75 2.90 -10.78
CA ARG A 62 -24.30 2.90 -12.18
C ARG A 62 -23.92 1.51 -12.70
N HIS A 63 -23.84 0.51 -11.82
CA HIS A 63 -23.34 -0.82 -12.13
C HIS A 63 -24.42 -1.91 -12.05
N SER A 64 -24.13 -3.06 -12.67
CA SER A 64 -25.04 -4.21 -12.70
C SER A 64 -25.04 -4.99 -11.38
N LYS A 65 -26.03 -5.86 -11.20
CA LYS A 65 -26.15 -6.69 -10.00
C LYS A 65 -24.97 -7.67 -9.87
N GLU A 66 -24.45 -8.17 -10.98
CA GLU A 66 -23.30 -9.07 -11.01
C GLU A 66 -22.04 -8.36 -10.51
N TRP A 67 -21.84 -7.10 -10.91
CA TRP A 67 -20.73 -6.28 -10.40
C TRP A 67 -20.86 -6.06 -8.89
N LEU A 68 -22.06 -5.76 -8.39
CA LEU A 68 -22.30 -5.61 -6.94
C LEU A 68 -21.99 -6.88 -6.16
N VAL A 69 -22.26 -8.06 -6.72
CA VAL A 69 -21.94 -9.34 -6.07
C VAL A 69 -20.43 -9.56 -6.00
N ALA A 70 -19.71 -9.29 -7.10
CA ALA A 70 -18.25 -9.40 -7.11
C ALA A 70 -17.60 -8.41 -6.13
N GLU A 71 -18.14 -7.19 -6.09
CA GLU A 71 -17.65 -6.14 -5.20
C GLU A 71 -17.94 -6.43 -3.72
N LYS A 72 -19.06 -7.12 -3.43
CA LYS A 72 -19.36 -7.63 -2.08
C LYS A 72 -18.41 -8.74 -1.68
N ASP A 73 -18.14 -9.67 -2.59
CA ASP A 73 -17.20 -10.76 -2.35
C ASP A 73 -15.80 -10.22 -2.05
N LYS A 74 -15.36 -9.21 -2.81
CA LYS A 74 -14.10 -8.50 -2.56
C LYS A 74 -14.08 -7.83 -1.19
N PHE A 75 -15.13 -7.08 -0.85
CA PHE A 75 -15.25 -6.41 0.43
C PHE A 75 -15.13 -7.41 1.60
N ASP A 76 -15.86 -8.53 1.53
CA ASP A 76 -15.90 -9.54 2.59
C ASP A 76 -14.61 -10.35 2.70
N GLN A 77 -13.93 -10.62 1.59
CA GLN A 77 -12.76 -11.49 1.59
C GLN A 77 -11.44 -10.73 1.76
N GLU A 78 -11.32 -9.54 1.17
CA GLU A 78 -10.05 -8.81 1.13
C GLU A 78 -9.96 -7.74 2.21
N TYR A 79 -11.05 -7.02 2.51
CA TYR A 79 -11.01 -5.83 3.36
C TYR A 79 -11.59 -6.06 4.77
N ASP A 80 -12.75 -6.71 4.88
CA ASP A 80 -13.40 -7.06 6.15
C ASP A 80 -12.73 -8.31 6.77
N LYS A 81 -11.68 -8.09 7.55
CA LYS A 81 -10.85 -9.17 8.11
C LYS A 81 -11.58 -9.90 9.24
N ASP A 82 -12.38 -9.20 10.02
CA ASP A 82 -13.12 -9.79 11.15
C ASP A 82 -14.53 -10.30 10.78
N ASN A 83 -14.96 -10.08 9.53
CA ASN A 83 -16.21 -10.53 8.94
C ASN A 83 -17.45 -10.00 9.69
N ASP A 84 -17.38 -8.79 10.25
CA ASP A 84 -18.49 -8.15 10.93
C ASP A 84 -19.43 -7.38 9.99
N GLY A 85 -19.04 -7.24 8.71
CA GLY A 85 -19.79 -6.60 7.64
C GLY A 85 -19.56 -5.10 7.51
N VAL A 86 -18.64 -4.52 8.27
CA VAL A 86 -18.20 -3.12 8.18
C VAL A 86 -16.68 -3.04 8.18
N LEU A 87 -16.11 -1.94 7.70
CA LEU A 87 -14.67 -1.69 7.83
C LEU A 87 -14.42 -0.82 9.04
N ASN A 88 -13.68 -1.36 10.01
CA ASN A 88 -13.21 -0.61 11.15
C ASN A 88 -11.96 0.23 10.80
N ALA A 89 -11.50 1.06 11.75
CA ALA A 89 -10.37 1.97 11.52
C ALA A 89 -9.08 1.27 11.05
N ALA A 90 -8.80 0.05 11.53
CA ALA A 90 -7.61 -0.69 11.12
C ALA A 90 -7.75 -1.23 9.69
N GLU A 91 -8.93 -1.76 9.36
CA GLU A 91 -9.23 -2.28 8.02
C GLU A 91 -9.28 -1.18 6.97
N ILE A 92 -9.83 -0.01 7.30
CA ILE A 92 -9.80 1.16 6.42
C ILE A 92 -8.36 1.59 6.16
N LEU A 93 -7.49 1.60 7.18
CA LEU A 93 -6.08 1.90 6.99
C LEU A 93 -5.40 0.87 6.09
N SER A 94 -5.60 -0.43 6.34
CA SER A 94 -5.06 -1.49 5.47
C SER A 94 -5.59 -1.44 4.03
N TRP A 95 -6.80 -0.92 3.83
CA TRP A 95 -7.36 -0.74 2.49
C TRP A 95 -6.77 0.45 1.73
N VAL A 96 -6.49 1.56 2.43
CA VAL A 96 -6.07 2.83 1.82
C VAL A 96 -4.55 2.99 1.79
N VAL A 97 -3.85 2.38 2.73
CA VAL A 97 -2.39 2.41 2.84
C VAL A 97 -1.82 1.16 2.18
N PRO A 98 -1.10 1.27 1.05
CA PRO A 98 -0.34 0.16 0.50
C PRO A 98 0.60 -0.44 1.55
N SER A 99 0.55 -1.76 1.70
CA SER A 99 1.47 -2.51 2.54
C SER A 99 2.75 -2.77 1.76
N ASN A 100 3.82 -2.03 2.09
CA ASN A 100 5.15 -2.32 1.56
C ASN A 100 5.61 -3.74 1.91
N GLU A 101 5.11 -4.31 3.02
CA GLU A 101 5.38 -5.69 3.41
C GLU A 101 4.71 -6.68 2.46
N ASP A 102 3.43 -6.48 2.11
CA ASP A 102 2.70 -7.34 1.18
C ASP A 102 3.34 -7.29 -0.23
N ILE A 103 3.69 -6.07 -0.69
CA ILE A 103 4.40 -5.87 -1.96
C ILE A 103 5.74 -6.59 -1.94
N ALA A 104 6.50 -6.46 -0.84
CA ALA A 104 7.78 -7.15 -0.70
C ALA A 104 7.63 -8.68 -0.65
N GLU A 105 6.61 -9.21 0.04
CA GLU A 105 6.32 -10.64 0.07
C GLU A 105 5.97 -11.17 -1.32
N GLU A 106 5.11 -10.46 -2.06
CA GLU A 106 4.76 -10.82 -3.44
C GLU A 106 5.98 -10.79 -4.36
N GLU A 107 6.83 -9.77 -4.25
CA GLU A 107 8.05 -9.67 -5.06
C GLU A 107 9.07 -10.75 -4.71
N VAL A 108 9.20 -11.13 -3.43
CA VAL A 108 10.02 -12.29 -3.02
C VAL A 108 9.52 -13.56 -3.70
N VAL A 109 8.21 -13.84 -3.64
CA VAL A 109 7.64 -15.03 -4.29
C VAL A 109 7.90 -15.01 -5.79
N HIS A 110 7.73 -13.86 -6.44
CA HIS A 110 7.99 -13.69 -7.86
C HIS A 110 9.47 -13.95 -8.22
N LEU A 111 10.40 -13.36 -7.48
CA LEU A 111 11.84 -13.53 -7.71
C LEU A 111 12.29 -14.98 -7.52
N PHE A 112 11.88 -15.64 -6.43
CA PHE A 112 12.20 -17.05 -6.22
C PHE A 112 11.62 -17.93 -7.32
N ALA A 113 10.34 -17.74 -7.67
CA ALA A 113 9.71 -18.53 -8.73
C ALA A 113 10.38 -18.36 -10.10
N ALA A 114 11.02 -17.21 -10.36
CA ALA A 114 11.67 -16.91 -11.62
C ALA A 114 13.16 -17.28 -11.67
N THR A 115 13.83 -17.41 -10.53
CA THR A 115 15.31 -17.42 -10.48
C THR A 115 15.95 -18.52 -9.63
N ASP A 116 15.18 -19.21 -8.80
CA ASP A 116 15.61 -20.44 -8.10
C ASP A 116 15.54 -21.63 -9.09
N ASP A 117 16.64 -21.86 -9.81
CA ASP A 117 16.72 -22.82 -10.91
C ASP A 117 16.85 -24.26 -10.40
N ASP A 118 17.46 -24.46 -9.22
CA ASP A 118 17.63 -25.78 -8.61
C ASP A 118 16.53 -26.16 -7.60
N HIS A 119 15.63 -25.22 -7.30
CA HIS A 119 14.46 -25.36 -6.43
C HIS A 119 14.83 -25.79 -5.01
N ASP A 120 15.92 -25.25 -4.47
CA ASP A 120 16.37 -25.49 -3.10
C ASP A 120 15.86 -24.45 -2.09
N ASP A 121 14.99 -23.53 -2.54
CA ASP A 121 14.45 -22.40 -1.78
C ASP A 121 15.54 -21.42 -1.30
N LEU A 122 16.70 -21.40 -1.98
CA LEU A 122 17.78 -20.42 -1.80
C LEU A 122 18.15 -19.80 -3.15
N LEU A 123 18.82 -18.65 -3.09
CA LEU A 123 19.35 -18.00 -4.29
C LEU A 123 20.87 -17.99 -4.20
N SER A 124 21.51 -18.80 -5.05
CA SER A 124 22.96 -18.82 -5.18
C SER A 124 23.47 -17.61 -5.97
N PHE A 125 24.76 -17.31 -5.82
CA PHE A 125 25.38 -16.22 -6.59
C PHE A 125 25.27 -16.43 -8.10
N ASP A 126 25.40 -17.68 -8.56
CA ASP A 126 25.36 -18.02 -9.98
C ASP A 126 23.94 -17.83 -10.54
N GLU A 127 22.90 -18.22 -9.80
CA GLU A 127 21.48 -18.01 -10.18
C GLU A 127 21.11 -16.53 -10.28
N ILE A 128 21.55 -15.71 -9.32
CA ILE A 128 21.36 -14.26 -9.36
C ILE A 128 22.04 -13.64 -10.57
N LEU A 129 23.25 -14.11 -10.91
CA LEU A 129 24.01 -13.60 -12.05
C LEU A 129 23.38 -14.01 -13.39
N ASP A 130 22.99 -15.28 -13.52
CA ASP A 130 22.37 -15.81 -14.72
C ASP A 130 21.00 -15.17 -14.98
N ASN A 131 20.26 -14.83 -13.92
CA ASN A 131 18.96 -14.15 -13.97
C ASN A 131 19.03 -12.64 -13.66
N HIS A 132 20.18 -11.99 -13.87
CA HIS A 132 20.39 -10.59 -13.49
C HIS A 132 19.36 -9.61 -14.09
N GLU A 133 18.84 -9.85 -15.30
CA GLU A 133 17.83 -8.98 -15.91
C GLU A 133 16.54 -8.94 -15.09
N THR A 134 16.16 -10.06 -14.46
CA THR A 134 15.00 -10.17 -13.57
C THR A 134 15.19 -9.34 -12.31
N PHE A 135 16.38 -9.40 -11.69
CA PHE A 135 16.71 -8.61 -10.50
C PHE A 135 16.87 -7.12 -10.80
N VAL A 136 17.46 -6.75 -11.94
CA VAL A 136 17.56 -5.34 -12.36
C VAL A 136 16.17 -4.79 -12.69
N GLY A 137 15.27 -5.61 -13.22
CA GLY A 137 13.91 -5.20 -13.57
C GLY A 137 12.92 -5.24 -12.42
N SER A 138 13.32 -5.65 -11.21
CA SER A 138 12.41 -5.79 -10.08
C SER A 138 12.33 -4.56 -9.20
N GLU A 139 11.23 -4.45 -8.46
CA GLU A 139 11.06 -3.43 -7.42
C GLU A 139 12.09 -3.59 -6.29
N ALA A 140 12.61 -4.81 -6.07
CA ALA A 140 13.63 -5.09 -5.05
C ALA A 140 14.93 -4.30 -5.26
N THR A 141 15.26 -3.93 -6.50
CA THR A 141 16.44 -3.09 -6.81
C THR A 141 16.07 -1.67 -7.24
N GLU A 142 14.81 -1.27 -7.06
CA GLU A 142 14.25 -0.04 -7.62
C GLU A 142 14.52 0.05 -9.13
N PHE A 143 14.22 -1.04 -9.85
CA PHE A 143 14.47 -1.15 -11.29
C PHE A 143 15.93 -0.86 -11.69
N GLY A 144 16.87 -1.28 -10.83
CA GLY A 144 18.32 -1.16 -11.05
C GLY A 144 18.95 0.12 -10.52
N GLU A 145 18.19 1.09 -10.01
CA GLU A 145 18.75 2.32 -9.41
C GLU A 145 19.68 1.99 -8.23
N HIS A 146 19.30 1.00 -7.39
CA HIS A 146 20.12 0.56 -6.27
C HIS A 146 21.48 -0.04 -6.67
N LEU A 147 21.60 -0.55 -7.90
CA LEU A 147 22.85 -1.12 -8.42
C LEU A 147 23.83 -0.05 -8.91
N HIS A 148 23.31 1.13 -9.26
CA HIS A 148 24.12 2.27 -9.70
C HIS A 148 24.59 3.15 -8.53
N ASN A 149 23.85 3.18 -7.42
CA ASN A 149 24.12 4.01 -6.25
C ASN A 149 24.41 3.20 -4.98
N ILE A 150 25.37 2.27 -5.06
CA ILE A 150 25.77 1.34 -3.99
C ILE A 150 26.19 2.03 -2.67
N HIS A 151 26.50 3.33 -2.70
CA HIS A 151 26.89 4.12 -1.52
C HIS A 151 25.72 4.76 -0.77
N MET A 152 24.48 4.76 -1.29
CA MET A 152 23.34 5.34 -0.56
C MET A 152 23.09 4.66 0.79
N PHE A 153 23.36 3.37 0.89
CA PHE A 153 23.13 2.57 2.09
C PHE A 153 24.13 2.85 3.25
N GLU A 154 25.21 3.60 3.01
CA GLU A 154 26.13 3.98 4.09
C GLU A 154 25.57 5.12 4.96
N ASP A 155 24.61 5.90 4.47
CA ASP A 155 24.07 7.09 5.16
C ASP A 155 22.77 6.83 5.95
N GLU A 156 22.16 5.64 5.83
CA GLU A 156 20.86 5.29 6.45
C GLU A 156 20.95 4.30 7.65
N LEU A 157 22.16 4.00 8.16
CA LEU A 157 22.40 3.15 9.34
C LEU A 157 22.88 3.91 10.58
#